data_AF-A0A0M2H6E8-F1
#
_entry.id   AF-A0A0M2H6E8-F1
#
_cell.length_a   1.000
_cell.length_b   1.000
_cell.length_c   1.000
_cell.angle_alpha   90.00
_cell.angle_beta   90.00
_cell.angle_gamma   90.00
#
_symmetry.space_group_name_H-M   'P 1'
#
loop_
_entity.id
_entity.type
_entity.pdbx_description
1 polymer ?
#
loop_
_entity_poly.entity_id
_entity_poly.type
_entity_poly.pdbx_seq_one_letter_code
_entity_poly.pdbx_strand_id
1 'polypeptide(L)' 'MCSRITCTTCGKATWAGCGQHVEQALAGVPQTQRCQGHEPAPRRGFFAALRGH' A
#
# COMPACT_ATOMS: atom_id res chain seq x y z
N MET A 1 -6.43 5.94 -11.10
CA MET A 1 -6.18 7.09 -10.20
C MET A 1 -5.05 6.72 -9.25
N CYS A 2 -3.98 7.51 -9.20
CA CYS A 2 -2.94 7.34 -8.18
C CYS A 2 -3.21 8.33 -7.06
N SER A 3 -3.32 7.85 -5.83
CA SER A 3 -3.64 8.69 -4.67
C SER A 3 -2.64 8.44 -3.55
N ARG A 4 -2.30 9.52 -2.82
CA ARG A 4 -1.55 9.42 -1.58
C ARG A 4 -2.45 8.77 -0.52
N ILE A 5 -1.98 7.70 0.07
CA ILE A 5 -2.66 7.01 1.18
C ILE A 5 -1.68 6.78 2.32
N THR A 6 -2.18 6.50 3.51
CA THR A 6 -1.35 6.09 4.64
C THR A 6 -1.19 4.57 4.62
N CYS A 7 0.04 4.08 4.76
CA CYS A 7 0.30 2.65 4.87
C CYS A 7 -0.29 2.14 6.19
N THR A 8 -1.15 1.13 6.14
CA THR A 8 -1.73 0.50 7.33
C THR A 8 -0.73 -0.36 8.10
N THR A 9 0.39 -0.75 7.48
CA THR A 9 1.44 -1.55 8.12
C THR A 9 2.36 -0.70 9.01
N CYS A 10 2.78 0.46 8.53
CA CYS A 10 3.79 1.28 9.20
C CYS A 10 3.32 2.71 9.55
N GLY A 11 2.11 3.11 9.14
CA GLY A 11 1.56 4.44 9.37
C GLY A 11 2.21 5.56 8.55
N LYS A 12 3.14 5.26 7.64
CA LYS A 12 3.84 6.25 6.80
C LYS A 12 3.07 6.55 5.51
N ALA A 13 3.35 7.69 4.89
CA ALA A 13 2.75 8.07 3.61
C ALA A 13 3.23 7.14 2.48
N THR A 14 2.29 6.63 1.70
CA THR A 14 2.52 5.74 0.56
C THR A 14 1.60 6.10 -0.62
N TRP A 15 1.75 5.42 -1.75
CA TRP A 15 0.89 5.59 -2.90
C TRP A 15 0.01 4.35 -3.10
N ALA A 16 -1.21 4.55 -3.61
CA ALA A 16 -2.04 3.49 -4.16
C ALA A 16 -2.34 3.82 -5.62
N GLY A 17 -1.96 2.94 -6.54
CA GLY A 17 -2.18 3.11 -7.97
C GLY A 17 -1.14 2.39 -8.83
N CYS A 18 -1.11 2.71 -10.11
CA CYS A 18 -0.38 1.99 -11.15
C CYS A 18 1.16 2.13 -11.09
N GLY A 19 1.72 2.86 -10.12
CA GLY A 19 3.17 3.08 -10.01
C GLY A 19 3.73 4.19 -10.94
N GLN A 20 2.99 4.61 -11.95
CA GLN A 20 3.44 5.65 -12.88
C GLN A 20 3.50 7.06 -12.24
N HIS A 21 2.67 7.32 -11.23
CA HIS A 21 2.55 8.64 -10.60
C HIS A 21 3.02 8.62 -9.13
N VAL A 22 3.99 7.77 -8.79
CA VAL A 22 4.52 7.66 -7.42
C VAL A 22 5.18 8.94 -6.97
N GLU A 23 6.01 9.53 -7.83
CA GLU A 23 6.71 10.78 -7.54
C GLU A 23 5.74 11.93 -7.31
N GLN A 24 4.69 12.03 -8.12
CA GLN A 24 3.63 13.04 -7.95
C GLN A 24 2.80 12.77 -6.69
N ALA A 25 2.44 11.52 -6.42
CA ALA A 25 1.68 11.15 -5.21
C ALA A 25 2.48 11.45 -3.93
N LEU A 26 3.80 11.28 -3.96
CA LEU A 26 4.71 11.51 -2.83
C LEU A 26 5.46 12.86 -2.91
N ALA A 27 5.03 13.77 -3.79
CA ALA A 27 5.62 15.09 -3.92
C ALA A 27 5.52 15.87 -2.59
N GLY A 28 6.65 16.33 -2.05
CA GLY A 28 6.72 17.02 -0.76
C GLY A 28 6.72 16.13 0.49
N VAL A 29 6.65 14.79 0.35
CA VAL A 29 6.83 13.87 1.49
C VAL A 29 8.33 13.63 1.70
N PRO A 30 8.92 13.93 2.87
CA PRO A 30 10.31 13.61 3.16
C PRO A 30 10.52 12.08 3.23
N GLN A 31 11.71 11.61 2.86
CA GLN A 31 12.02 10.17 2.78
C GLN A 31 11.81 9.41 4.10
N THR A 32 11.95 10.09 5.24
CA THR A 32 11.67 9.56 6.58
C THR A 32 10.19 9.24 6.81
N GLN A 33 9.30 9.98 6.14
CA GLN A 33 7.84 9.80 6.20
C GLN A 33 7.28 9.01 5.02
N ARG A 34 8.13 8.62 4.05
CA ARG A 34 7.75 7.70 2.97
C ARG A 34 7.81 6.27 3.45
N CYS A 35 6.82 5.48 3.07
CA CYS A 35 6.86 4.03 3.20
C CYS A 35 8.02 3.48 2.37
N GLN A 36 8.90 2.66 2.96
CA GLN A 36 10.09 2.11 2.29
C GLN A 36 9.76 0.95 1.31
N GLY A 37 8.48 0.72 1.01
CA GLY A 37 8.04 -0.46 0.27
C GLY A 37 8.06 -1.68 1.18
N HIS A 38 6.96 -1.87 1.90
CA HIS A 38 6.68 -3.14 2.54
C HIS A 38 5.78 -3.89 1.57
N GLU A 39 6.03 -5.18 1.37
CA GLU A 39 5.08 -6.01 0.64
C GLU A 39 3.72 -5.82 1.33
N PRO A 40 2.68 -5.33 0.63
CA PRO A 40 1.37 -5.17 1.25
C PRO A 40 1.01 -6.55 1.77
N ALA A 41 0.83 -6.67 3.09
CA ALA A 41 0.58 -7.95 3.74
C ALA A 41 -0.42 -8.72 2.86
N PRO A 42 -0.06 -9.91 2.36
CA PRO A 42 -0.88 -10.61 1.39
C PRO A 42 -2.27 -10.63 1.98
N ARG A 43 -3.22 -10.06 1.23
CA ARG A 43 -4.63 -9.94 1.61
C ARG A 43 -5.05 -11.38 1.90
N ARG A 44 -5.00 -11.76 3.17
CA ARG A 44 -5.13 -13.15 3.60
C ARG A 44 -6.60 -13.44 3.35
N GLY A 45 -6.88 -14.02 2.19
CA GLY A 45 -8.22 -14.37 1.74
C GLY A 45 -8.84 -15.20 2.83
N PHE A 46 -9.73 -14.59 3.60
CA PHE A 46 -10.34 -15.17 4.78
C PHE A 46 -11.48 -16.15 4.41
N PHE A 47 -11.50 -16.66 3.17
CA PHE A 47 -12.56 -17.54 2.67
C PHE A 47 -12.02 -18.74 1.89
N ALA A 48 -10.95 -19.37 2.40
CA ALA A 48 -10.53 -20.72 1.99
C ALA A 48 -10.99 -21.78 3.01
N ALA A 49 -12.26 -21.74 3.43
CA ALA A 49 -12.77 -22.62 4.49
C ALA A 49 -14.03 -23.43 4.12
N LEU A 50 -14.39 -23.57 2.84
CA LEU A 50 -15.46 -24.51 2.44
C LEU A 50 -15.00 -25.37 1.27
N ARG A 51 -14.17 -26.36 1.61
CA ARG A 51 -13.99 -27.59 0.83
C ARG A 51 -14.83 -28.68 1.52
N GLY A 52 -15.77 -29.26 0.78
CA GLY A 52 -16.24 -30.63 1.00
C GLY A 52 -17.66 -30.80 1.54
N HIS A 53 -18.61 -30.98 0.63
CA HIS A 53 -19.57 -32.10 0.63
C HIS A 53 -20.07 -32.35 -0.79
#